data_AF-A0AAW0KSV6-F1
#
_entry.id   AF-A0AAW0KSV6-F1
#
_cell.length_a   1.000
_cell.length_b   1.000
_cell.length_c   1.000
_cell.angle_alpha   90.00
_cell.angle_beta   90.00
_cell.angle_gamma   90.00
#
_symmetry.space_group_name_H-M   'P 1'
#
loop_
_entity.id
_entity.type
_entity.pdbx_description
1 polymer ?
#
loop_
_entity_poly.entity_id
_entity_poly.type
_entity_poly.pdbx_seq_one_letter_code
_entity_poly.pdbx_strand_id
1 'polypeptide(L)'
;MEEKKPFVRSQEVDSDLSNQIIGLMVYLSLEDDSKDLYLFINSLGGWVIPGVAIYDTMQFVQPDVQTICMGLAASIGSFLLVGGEITKRLAFPHARCQ
;
A
#
# COMPACT_ATOMS: atom_id res chain seq x y z
N MET A 1 -6.22 -21.42 4.90
CA MET A 1 -4.96 -20.84 4.39
C MET A 1 -5.19 -19.34 4.40
N GLU A 2 -4.49 -18.63 5.27
CA GLU A 2 -4.83 -17.25 5.63
C GLU A 2 -4.42 -16.30 4.51
N GLU A 3 -5.39 -15.69 3.81
CA GLU A 3 -5.16 -14.60 2.85
C GLU A 3 -4.48 -13.43 3.59
N LYS A 4 -3.15 -13.41 3.57
CA LYS A 4 -2.37 -12.32 4.16
C LYS A 4 -2.40 -11.12 3.22
N LYS A 5 -3.43 -10.29 3.37
CA LYS A 5 -3.57 -9.03 2.66
C LYS A 5 -2.53 -8.02 3.19
N PRO A 6 -1.76 -7.34 2.33
CA PRO A 6 -0.75 -6.39 2.78
C PRO A 6 -1.40 -5.22 3.51
N PHE A 7 -1.17 -5.14 4.82
CA PHE A 7 -1.80 -4.17 5.71
C PHE A 7 -0.75 -3.16 6.20
N VAL A 8 -0.87 -1.88 5.81
CA VAL A 8 -0.02 -0.81 6.34
C VAL A 8 -0.67 -0.28 7.63
N ARG A 9 -0.07 -0.65 8.77
CA ARG A 9 -0.53 -0.24 10.11
C ARG A 9 -0.26 1.25 10.35
N SER A 10 -0.95 1.79 11.36
CA SER A 10 -0.82 3.13 11.98
C SER A 10 0.60 3.45 12.51
N GLN A 11 1.61 3.35 11.67
CA GLN A 11 3.01 3.65 11.97
C GLN A 11 3.62 4.47 10.85
N GLU A 12 4.73 5.13 11.16
CA GLU A 12 5.53 5.83 10.17
C GLU A 12 6.07 4.83 9.14
N VAL A 13 6.13 5.24 7.88
CA VAL A 13 6.79 4.44 6.84
C VAL A 13 8.30 4.50 7.07
N ASP A 14 8.85 3.41 7.61
CA ASP A 14 10.29 3.19 7.79
C ASP A 14 10.82 2.12 6.82
N SER A 15 12.15 1.96 6.80
CA SER A 15 12.81 1.01 5.90
C SER A 15 12.40 -0.44 6.18
N ASP A 16 12.27 -0.84 7.45
CA ASP A 16 11.96 -2.23 7.81
C ASP A 16 10.53 -2.62 7.45
N LEU A 17 9.56 -1.73 7.72
CA LEU A 17 8.17 -1.91 7.32
C LEU A 17 8.03 -1.90 5.80
N SER A 18 8.73 -1.00 5.10
CA SER A 18 8.69 -0.94 3.63
C SER A 18 9.19 -2.25 3.00
N ASN A 19 10.30 -2.80 3.49
CA ASN A 19 10.85 -4.06 3.00
C ASN A 19 9.89 -5.24 3.24
N GLN A 20 9.17 -5.25 4.37
CA GLN A 20 8.15 -6.25 4.64
C GLN A 20 6.96 -6.15 3.66
N ILE A 21 6.47 -4.94 3.39
CA ILE A 21 5.36 -4.71 2.46
C ILE A 21 5.78 -5.10 1.03
N ILE A 22 6.97 -4.69 0.59
CA ILE A 22 7.54 -5.02 -0.71
C ILE A 22 7.68 -6.54 -0.86
N GLY A 23 8.26 -7.21 0.14
CA GLY A 23 8.42 -8.66 0.13
C GLY A 23 7.09 -9.41 0.04
N LEU A 24 6.07 -8.93 0.75
CA LEU A 24 4.73 -9.52 0.69
C LEU A 24 4.05 -9.28 -0.67
N MET A 25 4.18 -8.09 -1.26
CA MET A 25 3.65 -7.81 -2.60
C MET A 25 4.28 -8.70 -3.66
N VAL A 26 5.61 -8.85 -3.64
CA VAL A 26 6.33 -9.74 -4.57
C VAL A 26 5.94 -11.19 -4.34
N TYR A 27 5.85 -11.63 -3.08
CA TYR A 27 5.43 -13.00 -2.75
C TYR A 27 4.03 -13.31 -3.29
N LEU A 28 3.05 -12.44 -3.03
CA LEU A 28 1.69 -12.61 -3.49
C LEU A 28 1.60 -12.57 -5.02
N SER A 29 2.37 -11.70 -5.67
CA SER A 29 2.47 -11.63 -7.13
C SER A 29 3.08 -12.90 -7.74
N LEU A 30 3.91 -13.64 -7.00
CA LEU A 30 4.48 -14.92 -7.46
C LEU A 30 3.54 -16.11 -7.20
N GLU A 31 2.70 -16.03 -6.16
CA GLU A 31 1.70 -17.08 -5.88
C GLU A 31 0.52 -17.02 -6.87
N ASP A 32 0.00 -15.83 -7.15
CA ASP A 32 -1.15 -15.63 -8.03
C ASP A 32 -1.14 -14.22 -8.64
N ASP A 33 -0.81 -14.13 -9.92
CA ASP A 33 -0.76 -12.87 -10.67
C ASP A 33 -2.14 -12.37 -11.11
N SER A 34 -3.20 -13.18 -10.96
CA SER A 34 -4.57 -12.84 -11.35
C SER A 34 -5.36 -12.15 -10.25
N LYS A 35 -4.87 -12.21 -9.01
CA LYS A 35 -5.55 -11.65 -7.83
C LYS A 35 -5.06 -10.27 -7.49
N ASP A 36 -5.98 -9.32 -7.49
CA ASP A 36 -5.75 -7.96 -7.03
C ASP A 36 -5.16 -7.92 -5.60
N LEU A 37 -4.20 -7.02 -5.39
CA LEU A 37 -3.59 -6.76 -4.11
C LEU A 37 -4.34 -5.65 -3.38
N TYR A 38 -4.63 -5.84 -2.10
CA TYR A 38 -5.33 -4.84 -1.28
C TYR A 38 -4.38 -4.20 -0.29
N LEU A 39 -4.06 -2.93 -0.51
CA LEU A 39 -3.22 -2.11 0.35
C LEU A 39 -4.09 -1.19 1.21
N PHE A 40 -4.23 -1.53 2.49
CA PHE A 40 -4.90 -0.66 3.45
C PHE A 40 -3.91 0.35 4.02
N ILE A 41 -4.27 1.63 3.96
CA ILE A 41 -3.41 2.75 4.33
C ILE A 41 -4.04 3.52 5.49
N ASN A 42 -3.36 3.47 6.63
CA ASN A 42 -3.60 4.36 7.76
C ASN A 42 -2.24 4.84 8.28
N SER A 43 -1.71 5.93 7.74
CA SER A 43 -0.38 6.44 8.09
C SER A 43 -0.33 7.95 8.06
N LEU A 44 0.38 8.52 9.05
CA LEU A 44 0.71 9.95 9.12
C LEU A 44 1.82 10.35 8.14
N GLY A 45 2.45 9.37 7.48
CA GLY A 45 3.56 9.58 6.57
C GLY A 45 4.83 8.88 7.07
N GLY A 46 6.00 9.41 6.73
CA GLY A 46 7.27 8.84 7.12
C GLY A 46 8.38 9.20 6.15
N TRP A 47 9.31 8.28 5.95
CA TRP A 47 10.47 8.47 5.10
C TRP A 47 10.08 8.36 3.62
N VAL A 48 10.59 9.30 2.82
CA VAL A 48 10.27 9.37 1.39
C VAL A 48 10.88 8.19 0.63
N ILE A 49 12.15 7.85 0.86
CA ILE A 49 12.85 6.80 0.11
C ILE A 49 12.19 5.42 0.29
N PRO A 50 11.88 4.95 1.52
CA PRO A 50 11.12 3.72 1.73
C PRO A 50 9.74 3.75 1.08
N GLY A 51 9.03 4.88 1.14
CA GLY A 51 7.71 4.99 0.51
C GLY A 51 7.75 4.97 -1.02
N VAL A 52 8.78 5.56 -1.64
CA VAL A 52 9.00 5.46 -3.09
C VAL A 52 9.34 4.02 -3.49
N ALA A 53 10.11 3.28 -2.69
CA ALA A 53 10.38 1.87 -2.97
C ALA A 53 9.10 1.00 -2.96
N ILE A 54 8.17 1.29 -2.04
CA ILE A 54 6.84 0.65 -2.03
C ILE A 54 6.10 1.01 -3.33
N TYR A 55 6.08 2.29 -3.71
CA TYR A 55 5.41 2.76 -4.92
C TYR A 55 5.97 2.10 -6.18
N ASP A 56 7.29 2.04 -6.34
CA ASP A 56 7.92 1.38 -7.48
C ASP A 56 7.58 -0.11 -7.54
N THR A 57 7.50 -0.76 -6.37
CA THR A 57 7.05 -2.16 -6.29
C THR A 57 5.59 -2.30 -6.71
N MET A 58 4.71 -1.38 -6.32
CA MET A 58 3.31 -1.39 -6.76
C MET A 58 3.17 -1.27 -8.27
N GLN A 59 4.07 -0.55 -8.95
CA GLN A 59 4.09 -0.44 -10.41
C GLN A 59 4.77 -1.63 -11.10
N PHE A 60 5.62 -2.36 -10.38
CA PHE A 60 6.37 -3.51 -10.90
C PHE A 60 5.56 -4.81 -10.89
N VAL A 61 4.74 -5.02 -9.86
CA VAL A 61 3.92 -6.23 -9.74
C VAL A 61 2.85 -6.27 -10.84
N GLN A 62 2.59 -7.46 -11.38
CA GLN A 62 1.54 -7.69 -12.38
C GLN A 62 0.11 -7.48 -11.87
N PRO A 63 -0.28 -7.95 -10.65
CA PRO A 63 -1.63 -7.74 -10.15
C PRO A 63 -1.91 -6.29 -9.79
N ASP A 64 -3.13 -5.83 -10.08
CA ASP A 64 -3.57 -4.48 -9.76
C ASP A 64 -3.56 -4.23 -8.25
N VAL A 65 -2.92 -3.14 -7.84
CA VAL A 65 -2.87 -2.74 -6.42
C VAL A 65 -4.04 -1.81 -6.10
N GLN A 66 -5.03 -2.33 -5.37
CA GLN A 66 -6.13 -1.54 -4.80
C GLN A 66 -5.68 -0.85 -3.52
N THR A 67 -5.89 0.46 -3.42
CA THR A 67 -5.52 1.24 -2.24
C THR A 67 -6.75 1.69 -1.50
N ILE A 68 -6.76 1.48 -0.17
CA ILE A 68 -7.91 1.78 0.68
C ILE A 68 -7.46 2.63 1.86
N CYS A 69 -7.86 3.90 1.89
CA CYS A 69 -7.57 4.79 3.00
C CYS A 69 -8.52 4.55 4.18
N MET A 70 -7.93 4.22 5.33
CA MET A 70 -8.62 4.04 6.61
C MET A 70 -8.11 5.09 7.59
N GLY A 71 -9.01 5.92 8.14
CA GLY A 71 -8.64 6.90 9.17
C GLY A 71 -7.89 8.11 8.62
N LEU A 72 -6.59 7.98 8.39
CA LEU A 72 -5.75 9.06 7.91
C LEU A 72 -4.66 8.54 6.95
N ALA A 73 -4.54 9.18 5.79
CA ALA A 73 -3.41 9.05 4.89
C ALA A 73 -2.79 10.44 4.70
N ALA A 74 -1.62 10.69 5.28
CA ALA A 74 -0.93 11.96 5.17
C ALA A 74 0.47 11.78 4.54
N SER A 75 0.91 12.78 3.76
CA SER A 75 2.26 12.82 3.16
C SER A 75 2.56 11.59 2.29
N ILE A 76 3.59 10.78 2.59
CA ILE A 76 3.89 9.59 1.80
C ILE A 76 2.74 8.55 1.82
N GLY A 77 1.89 8.58 2.85
CA GLY A 77 0.68 7.76 2.90
C GLY A 77 -0.36 8.18 1.86
N SER A 78 -0.56 9.49 1.63
CA SER A 78 -1.46 9.96 0.56
C SER A 78 -0.86 9.76 -0.82
N PHE A 79 0.47 9.86 -0.95
CA PHE A 79 1.18 9.50 -2.18
C PHE A 79 0.93 8.04 -2.57
N LEU A 80 1.12 7.10 -1.64
CA LEU A 80 0.86 5.67 -1.86
C LEU A 80 -0.62 5.40 -2.17
N LEU A 81 -1.54 6.11 -1.53
CA LEU A 81 -2.97 5.99 -1.81
C LEU A 81 -3.28 6.35 -3.27
N VAL A 82 -2.71 7.44 -3.79
CA VAL A 82 -2.91 7.86 -5.17
C VAL A 82 -2.20 6.93 -6.16
N GLY A 83 -1.14 6.25 -5.71
CA GLY A 83 -0.33 5.35 -6.52
C GLY A 83 -0.92 3.97 -6.81
N GLY A 84 -2.07 3.63 -6.23
CA GLY A 84 -2.83 2.43 -6.60
C GLY A 84 -3.45 2.52 -7.99
N GLU A 85 -3.98 1.40 -8.46
CA GLU A 85 -4.58 1.27 -9.79
C GLU A 85 -5.73 2.26 -10.01
N ILE A 86 -5.74 2.89 -11.18
CA ILE A 86 -6.76 3.88 -11.53
C ILE A 86 -8.12 3.17 -11.51
N THR A 87 -9.12 3.78 -10.90
CA THR A 87 -10.46 3.23 -10.60
C THR A 87 -10.58 2.32 -9.36
N LYS A 88 -9.47 1.82 -8.79
CA LYS A 88 -9.48 0.93 -7.61
C LYS A 88 -8.94 1.58 -6.33
N ARG A 89 -9.08 2.91 -6.23
CA ARG A 89 -8.64 3.71 -5.06
C ARG A 89 -9.86 4.12 -4.25
N LEU A 90 -9.91 3.72 -2.98
CA LEU A 90 -11.04 3.92 -2.10
C LEU A 90 -10.61 4.64 -0.82
N ALA A 91 -11.54 5.38 -0.23
CA ALA A 91 -11.37 5.96 1.10
C ALA A 91 -12.66 5.78 1.89
N PHE A 92 -12.53 5.43 3.17
CA PHE A 92 -13.70 5.36 4.06
C PHE A 92 -14.33 6.76 4.23
N PRO A 93 -15.65 6.87 4.51
CA PRO A 93 -16.36 8.16 4.55
C PRO A 93 -15.80 9.20 5.53
N HIS A 94 -15.14 8.74 6.60
CA HIS A 94 -14.52 9.61 7.60
C HIS A 94 -13.01 9.68 7.50
N ALA A 95 -12.41 8.97 6.54
CA ALA A 95 -10.98 9.01 6.32
C ALA A 95 -10.56 10.40 5.83
N ARG A 96 -9.36 10.83 6.22
CA ARG A 96 -8.76 12.09 5.78
C ARG A 96 -7.54 11.77 4.91
N CYS A 97 -7.47 12.40 3.74
CA CYS A 97 -6.30 12.35 2.87
C CYS A 97 -5.67 13.75 2.87
N GLN A 98 -4.40 13.86 3.26
CA GLN A 98 -3.67 15.12 3.37
C GLN A 98 -2.32 15.07 2.66
#